data_AF-T0SRI7-F1
#
_entry.id   AF-T0SRI7-F1
#
_cell.length_a   1.000
_cell.length_b   1.000
_cell.length_c   1.000
_cell.angle_alpha   90.00
_cell.angle_beta   90.00
_cell.angle_gamma   90.00
#
_symmetry.space_group_name_H-M   'P 1'
#
loop_
_entity.id
_entity.type
_entity.pdbx_description
1 polymer ?
#
loop_
_entity_poly.entity_id
_entity_poly.type
_entity_poly.pdbx_seq_one_letter_code
_entity_poly.pdbx_strand_id
1 'polypeptide(L)'
;MRDRQKFLSITFSKFCMDCAQVNNVTLEEMVQCLSLGSIYKLGDGQLSFRLNSIEVITCSEASVARSVIRHKESVHHLLYKSQEQMSSYEYAMVA
;
A
#
# COMPACT_ATOMS: atom_id res chain seq x y z
N MET A 1 -28.83 -18.10 -12.40
CA MET A 1 -28.19 -18.42 -11.12
C MET A 1 -27.68 -17.12 -10.53
N ARG A 2 -28.07 -16.74 -9.31
CA ARG A 2 -27.55 -15.51 -8.68
C ARG A 2 -26.17 -15.84 -8.14
N ASP A 3 -25.12 -15.36 -8.82
CA ASP A 3 -23.77 -15.35 -8.28
C ASP A 3 -23.81 -14.64 -6.93
N ARG A 4 -23.65 -15.41 -5.86
CA ARG A 4 -23.40 -14.84 -4.53
C ARG A 4 -22.02 -14.21 -4.62
N GLN A 5 -21.97 -12.90 -4.88
CA GLN A 5 -20.77 -12.12 -4.62
C GLN A 5 -20.36 -12.40 -3.17
N LYS A 6 -19.29 -13.17 -3.01
CA LYS A 6 -18.69 -13.43 -1.70
C LYS A 6 -17.90 -12.20 -1.36
N PHE A 7 -18.44 -11.38 -0.46
CA PHE A 7 -17.71 -10.26 0.12
C PHE A 7 -16.65 -10.82 1.08
N LEU A 8 -15.43 -10.34 0.95
CA LEU A 8 -14.41 -10.55 1.98
C LEU A 8 -14.69 -9.60 3.13
N SER A 9 -15.00 -10.16 4.30
CA SER A 9 -15.13 -9.40 5.54
C SER A 9 -13.77 -9.42 6.25
N ILE A 10 -13.11 -8.27 6.29
CA ILE A 10 -11.77 -8.12 6.87
C ILE A 10 -11.86 -7.18 8.06
N THR A 11 -11.45 -7.65 9.24
CA THR A 11 -11.39 -6.86 10.46
C THR A 11 -9.99 -6.30 10.66
N PHE A 12 -9.86 -5.02 11.01
CA PHE A 12 -8.59 -4.43 11.39
C PHE A 12 -8.22 -4.82 12.83
N SER A 13 -7.10 -5.52 12.99
CA SER A 13 -6.56 -5.78 14.32
C SER A 13 -6.03 -4.50 14.96
N LYS A 14 -5.96 -4.47 16.30
CA LYS A 14 -5.32 -3.37 17.04
C LYS A 14 -3.89 -3.12 16.54
N PHE A 15 -3.12 -4.18 16.34
CA PHE A 15 -1.75 -4.08 15.83
C PHE A 15 -1.70 -3.42 14.45
N CYS A 16 -2.64 -3.73 13.56
CA CYS A 16 -2.74 -3.06 12.25
C CYS A 16 -3.01 -1.56 12.40
N MET A 17 -3.91 -1.17 13.32
CA MET A 17 -4.21 0.24 13.57
C MET A 17 -3.01 0.98 14.17
N ASP A 18 -2.29 0.34 15.09
CA ASP A 18 -1.05 0.88 15.66
C ASP A 18 0.01 1.06 14.56
N CYS A 19 0.17 0.09 13.66
CA CYS A 19 1.03 0.21 12.47
C CYS A 19 0.58 1.33 11.53
N ALA A 20 -0.72 1.54 11.35
CA ALA A 20 -1.25 2.60 10.50
C ALA A 20 -0.83 3.98 11.01
N GLN A 21 -0.91 4.17 12.33
CA GLN A 21 -0.46 5.40 12.98
C GLN A 21 1.04 5.64 12.79
N VAL A 22 1.87 4.60 12.96
CA VAL A 22 3.33 4.72 12.76
C VAL A 22 3.70 5.02 11.30
N ASN A 23 2.97 4.45 10.35
CA ASN A 23 3.24 4.60 8.91
C ASN A 23 2.51 5.79 8.26
N ASN A 24 1.82 6.64 9.05
CA ASN A 24 0.97 7.72 8.56
C ASN A 24 -0.01 7.24 7.47
N VAL A 25 -0.70 6.13 7.74
CA VAL A 25 -1.74 5.57 6.88
C VAL A 25 -3.08 5.74 7.57
N THR A 26 -4.03 6.35 6.86
CA THR A 26 -5.39 6.55 7.35
C THR A 26 -6.24 5.29 7.18
N LEU A 27 -7.31 5.18 7.98
CA LEU A 27 -8.28 4.09 7.84
C LEU A 27 -8.90 4.06 6.44
N GLU A 28 -9.19 5.23 5.86
CA GLU A 28 -9.76 5.34 4.52
C GLU A 28 -8.82 4.73 3.46
N GLU A 29 -7.53 5.07 3.52
CA GLU A 29 -6.54 4.51 2.60
C GLU A 29 -6.42 2.98 2.73
N MET A 30 -6.53 2.44 3.96
CA MET A 30 -6.54 0.99 4.16
C MET A 30 -7.78 0.34 3.55
N VAL A 31 -8.96 0.94 3.73
CA VAL A 31 -10.22 0.44 3.16
C VAL A 31 -10.18 0.50 1.63
N GLN A 32 -9.67 1.59 1.06
CA GLN A 32 -9.45 1.70 -0.38
C GLN A 32 -8.47 0.63 -0.88
N CYS A 33 -7.38 0.39 -0.15
CA CYS A 33 -6.40 -0.64 -0.49
C CYS A 33 -7.03 -2.04 -0.49
N LEU A 34 -7.88 -2.38 0.48
CA LEU A 34 -8.61 -3.66 0.51
C LEU A 34 -9.68 -3.78 -0.59
N SER A 35 -10.25 -2.65 -1.03
CA SER A 35 -11.36 -2.63 -1.99
C SER A 35 -10.91 -2.60 -3.44
N LEU A 36 -9.79 -1.91 -3.72
CA LEU A 36 -9.31 -1.61 -5.08
C LEU A 36 -7.89 -2.10 -5.33
N GLY A 37 -7.17 -2.52 -4.29
CA GLY A 37 -5.78 -2.94 -4.39
C GLY A 37 -5.60 -4.25 -5.14
N SER A 38 -4.39 -4.41 -5.68
CA SER A 38 -3.96 -5.69 -6.22
C SER A 38 -3.72 -6.69 -5.09
N ILE A 39 -4.20 -7.92 -5.26
CA ILE A 39 -4.10 -8.98 -4.24
C ILE A 39 -2.93 -9.91 -4.59
N TYR A 40 -2.04 -10.09 -3.64
CA TYR A 40 -0.89 -10.98 -3.73
C TYR A 40 -1.03 -12.08 -2.68
N LYS A 41 -0.91 -13.33 -3.11
CA LYS A 41 -0.83 -14.46 -2.18
C LYS A 41 0.58 -14.52 -1.59
N LEU A 42 0.67 -14.44 -0.27
CA LEU A 42 1.90 -14.67 0.47
C LEU A 42 1.98 -16.16 0.91
N GLY A 43 3.03 -16.50 1.67
CA GLY A 43 3.14 -17.81 2.32
C GLY A 43 2.03 -18.04 3.36
N ASP A 44 1.78 -19.31 3.68
CA ASP A 44 0.89 -19.73 4.77
C ASP A 44 -0.56 -19.20 4.69
N GLY A 45 -1.06 -18.94 3.49
CA GLY A 45 -2.44 -18.46 3.27
C GLY A 45 -2.64 -16.96 3.53
N GLN A 46 -1.59 -16.23 3.87
CA GLN A 46 -1.65 -14.78 4.04
C GLN A 46 -1.90 -14.10 2.69
N LEU A 47 -2.62 -12.97 2.71
CA LEU A 47 -2.81 -12.12 1.53
C LEU A 47 -2.21 -10.74 1.80
N SER A 48 -1.66 -10.15 0.75
CA SER A 48 -1.22 -8.77 0.71
C SER A 48 -2.09 -8.02 -0.29
N PHE A 49 -2.65 -6.90 0.15
CA PHE A 49 -3.40 -5.96 -0.68
C PHE A 49 -2.54 -4.73 -0.87
N ARG A 50 -2.27 -4.33 -2.11
CA ARG A 50 -1.40 -3.16 -2.39
C ARG A 50 -2.08 -2.15 -3.31
N LEU A 51 -2.04 -0.87 -2.90
CA LEU A 51 -2.55 0.29 -3.63
C LEU A 51 -1.79 1.55 -3.23
N ASN A 52 -1.36 2.38 -4.18
CA ASN A 52 -0.74 3.69 -3.91
C ASN A 52 0.37 3.67 -2.86
N SER A 53 1.32 2.73 -3.02
CA SER A 53 2.42 2.50 -2.08
C SER A 53 2.00 2.06 -0.67
N ILE A 54 0.73 1.74 -0.45
CA ILE A 54 0.22 1.19 0.81
C ILE A 54 0.01 -0.31 0.63
N GLU A 55 0.45 -1.08 1.60
CA GLU A 55 0.27 -2.53 1.64
C GLU A 55 -0.40 -2.94 2.95
N VAL A 56 -1.56 -3.60 2.84
CA VAL A 56 -2.28 -4.19 3.97
C VAL A 56 -2.09 -5.71 3.92
N ILE A 57 -1.58 -6.30 4.99
CA ILE A 57 -1.28 -7.73 5.09
C ILE A 57 -2.28 -8.40 6.02
N THR A 58 -2.87 -9.51 5.58
CA THR A 58 -3.81 -10.30 6.36
C THR A 58 -3.18 -11.53 7.00
N CYS A 59 -3.87 -12.09 7.98
CA CYS A 59 -3.61 -13.44 8.46
C CYS A 59 -3.95 -14.50 7.40
N SER A 60 -3.64 -15.76 7.72
CA SER A 60 -3.78 -16.97 6.89
C SER A 60 -5.18 -17.28 6.35
N GLU A 61 -6.23 -16.67 6.92
CA GLU A 61 -7.63 -16.83 6.49
C GLU A 61 -8.21 -15.59 5.80
N ALA A 62 -7.38 -14.56 5.56
CA ALA A 62 -7.80 -13.28 4.99
C ALA A 62 -8.95 -12.56 5.72
N SER A 63 -9.28 -12.98 6.95
CA SER A 63 -10.36 -12.42 7.78
C SER A 63 -9.91 -11.27 8.68
N VAL A 64 -8.60 -11.16 8.93
CA VAL A 64 -8.02 -10.15 9.82
C VAL A 64 -6.85 -9.46 9.12
N ALA A 65 -6.91 -8.14 8.98
CA ALA A 65 -5.78 -7.31 8.63
C ALA A 65 -4.85 -7.20 9.85
N ARG A 66 -3.64 -7.73 9.71
CA ARG A 66 -2.64 -7.81 10.77
C ARG A 66 -1.70 -6.62 10.73
N SER A 67 -1.26 -6.19 9.56
CA SER A 67 -0.25 -5.15 9.43
C SER A 67 -0.56 -4.23 8.25
N VAL A 68 -0.05 -3.01 8.31
CA VAL A 68 -0.06 -2.06 7.21
C VAL A 68 1.30 -1.37 7.11
N ILE A 69 1.76 -1.16 5.89
CA ILE A 69 3.04 -0.53 5.59
C ILE A 69 2.82 0.50 4.48
N ARG A 70 3.43 1.68 4.64
CA ARG A 70 3.59 2.62 3.53
C ARG A 70 4.99 2.43 2.96
N HIS A 71 5.08 1.88 1.75
CA HIS A 71 6.31 1.85 0.98
C HIS A 71 6.71 3.29 0.68
N LYS A 72 7.97 3.64 0.96
CA LYS A 72 8.53 4.86 0.39
C LYS A 72 8.55 4.67 -1.11
N GLU A 73 7.95 5.58 -1.87
CA GLU A 73 8.15 5.61 -3.32
C GLU A 73 9.66 5.55 -3.56
N SER A 74 10.12 4.50 -4.21
CA SER A 74 11.50 4.47 -4.67
C SER A 74 11.65 5.57 -5.70
N VAL A 75 12.17 6.73 -5.28
CA VAL A 75 12.72 7.76 -6.18
C VAL A 75 13.88 7.19 -7.04
N HIS A 76 14.33 5.97 -6.75
CA HIS A 76 15.46 5.29 -7.38
C HIS A 76 15.20 4.60 -8.73
N HIS A 77 14.15 4.95 -9.48
CA HIS A 77 14.02 4.54 -10.89
C HIS A 77 13.62 5.68 -11.86
N LEU A 78 13.85 6.94 -11.50
CA LEU A 78 13.96 8.00 -12.51
C LEU A 78 15.33 7.88 -13.19
N LEU A 79 15.43 6.97 -14.16
CA LEU A 79 16.65 6.78 -14.97
C LEU A 79 16.91 7.96 -15.92
N TYR A 80 15.94 8.87 -16.09
CA TYR A 80 16.09 10.08 -16.91
C TYR A 80 15.06 11.15 -16.47
N LYS A 81 15.52 12.34 -16.08
CA LYS A 81 14.70 13.57 -16.06
C LYS A 81 15.05 14.33 -17.35
N SER A 82 14.05 14.78 -18.12
CA SER A 82 14.32 15.72 -19.21
C SER A 82 14.76 17.07 -18.63
N GLN A 83 15.66 17.78 -19.33
CA GLN A 83 16.23 19.08 -18.90
C GLN A 83 15.16 20.14 -18.60
N GLU A 84 13.94 19.98 -19.11
CA GLU A 84 12.83 20.91 -18.92
C GLU A 84 12.23 20.88 -17.51
N GLN A 85 12.58 19.89 -16.68
CA GLN A 85 12.09 19.75 -15.30
C GLN A 85 13.14 20.08 -14.22
N MET A 86 14.31 20.60 -14.59
CA MET A 86 15.27 21.07 -13.60
C MET A 86 14.83 22.42 -13.04
N SER A 87 14.61 22.47 -11.72
CA SER A 87 14.45 23.74 -11.01
C SER A 87 15.78 24.51 -11.04
N SER A 88 15.72 25.85 -11.12
CA SER A 88 16.88 26.75 -11.24
C SER A 88 17.94 26.54 -10.15
N TYR A 89 17.55 25.98 -9.00
CA TYR A 89 18.44 25.65 -7.88
C TYR A 89 19.39 24.47 -8.19
N GLU A 90 18.95 23.51 -9.01
CA GLU A 90 19.74 22.32 -9.35
C GLU A 90 20.77 22.63 -10.44
N TYR A 91 20.51 23.63 -11.30
CA TYR A 91 21.45 24.06 -12.34
C TYR A 91 22.69 24.76 -11.77
N ALA A 92 22.54 25.48 -10.66
CA ALA A 92 23.63 26.22 -10.02
C ALA A 92 24.65 25.33 -9.29
N MET A 93 24.35 24.06 -9.04
CA MET A 93 25.26 23.12 -8.36
C MET A 93 26.06 22.23 -9.33
N VAL A 94 25.83 22.36 -10.63
CA VAL A 94 26.50 21.56 -11.68
C VAL A 94 27.39 22.44 -12.58
N ALA A 95 27.34 23.77 -12.43
CA ALA A 95 28.17 24.73 -13.16
C ALA A 95 29.51 25.00 -12.47
#